data_AF-A0A3R6H172-F1
#
_entry.id   AF-A0A3R6H172-F1
#
_cell.length_a   1.000
_cell.length_b   1.000
_cell.length_c   1.000
_cell.angle_alpha   90.00
_cell.angle_beta   90.00
_cell.angle_gamma   90.00
#
_symmetry.space_group_name_H-M   'P 1'
#
loop_
_entity.id
_entity.type
_entity.pdbx_description
1 polymer ?
#
loop_
_entity_poly.entity_id
_entity_poly.type
_entity_poly.pdbx_seq_one_letter_code
_entity_poly.pdbx_strand_id
1 'polypeptide(L)'
;MALPFGKTIKTRHFTVLKFSKSLSKKEVASLREDIPADIKKHLQRGSLPFIKIANIAGTWGIEYSIGTSMYAALDECVPVAVGDHYEFSKDDGNIIEAFAQLMYADTSLPGDAEYTAGKLKLRDEYIAREAARRNAAADEGKTEEQLRKESDEAVQEVIDRDKHAETILEMAEQIKKEGGKDER
;
A
#
# COMPACT_ATOMS: atom_id res chain seq x y z
N MET A 1 24.88 -5.61 7.93
CA MET A 1 24.75 -4.71 9.11
C MET A 1 23.38 -4.06 9.05
N ALA A 2 22.78 -3.71 10.19
CA ALA A 2 21.39 -3.24 10.28
C ALA A 2 21.32 -1.82 10.85
N LEU A 3 20.15 -1.17 10.76
CA LEU A 3 19.95 0.16 11.33
C LEU A 3 20.30 0.19 12.83
N PRO A 4 21.08 1.18 13.31
CA PRO A 4 21.44 1.29 14.71
C PRO A 4 20.25 1.71 15.59
N PHE A 5 20.06 1.03 16.72
CA PHE A 5 19.03 1.38 17.69
C PHE A 5 19.32 2.72 18.39
N GLY A 6 18.27 3.52 18.57
CA GLY A 6 18.32 4.77 19.32
C GLY A 6 19.05 5.91 18.61
N LYS A 7 19.46 5.72 17.36
CA LYS A 7 20.14 6.75 16.56
C LYS A 7 19.17 7.29 15.51
N THR A 8 18.94 8.59 15.55
CA THR A 8 18.17 9.28 14.54
C THR A 8 19.07 9.58 13.34
N ILE A 9 18.67 9.10 12.17
CA ILE A 9 19.32 9.37 10.89
C ILE A 9 18.45 10.37 10.15
N LYS A 10 19.07 11.40 9.55
CA LYS A 10 18.35 12.41 8.79
C LYS A 10 18.48 12.13 7.29
N THR A 11 17.38 12.31 6.58
CA THR A 11 17.38 12.47 5.12
C THR A 11 17.16 13.95 4.80
N ARG A 12 16.73 14.27 3.56
CA ARG A 12 16.49 15.66 3.16
C ARG A 12 15.27 16.26 3.86
N HIS A 13 14.16 15.52 3.93
CA HIS A 13 12.92 16.02 4.54
C HIS A 13 12.41 15.16 5.71
N PHE A 14 13.04 13.99 5.96
CA PHE A 14 12.59 13.03 6.95
C PHE A 14 13.69 12.62 7.93
N THR A 15 13.29 11.87 8.94
CA THR A 15 14.13 11.23 9.94
C THR A 15 13.74 9.77 10.05
N VAL A 16 14.74 8.91 10.26
CA VAL A 16 14.57 7.48 10.49
C VAL A 16 15.14 7.14 11.85
N LEU A 17 14.35 6.43 12.67
CA LEU A 17 14.75 6.01 14.01
C LEU A 17 14.33 4.57 14.24
N LYS A 18 15.31 3.69 14.48
CA LYS A 18 15.06 2.35 15.00
C LYS A 18 15.03 2.37 16.52
N PHE A 19 13.99 1.82 17.13
CA PHE A 19 13.79 1.85 18.58
C PHE A 19 12.99 0.61 19.03
N SER A 20 12.84 0.42 20.34
CA SER A 20 12.01 -0.67 20.87
C SER A 20 10.86 -0.10 21.69
N LYS A 21 9.68 -0.71 21.55
CA LYS A 21 8.52 -0.46 22.39
C LYS A 21 8.28 -1.66 23.29
N SER A 22 7.88 -1.41 24.52
CA SER A 22 7.47 -2.46 25.45
C SER A 22 6.25 -1.98 26.22
N LEU A 23 5.34 -2.91 26.52
CA LEU A 23 4.16 -2.64 27.36
C LEU A 23 4.60 -2.06 28.70
N SER A 24 3.93 -1.04 29.20
CA SER A 24 4.16 -0.47 30.52
C SER A 24 3.97 -1.52 31.63
N LYS A 25 4.50 -1.24 32.83
CA LYS A 25 4.29 -2.11 34.00
C LYS A 25 2.80 -2.35 34.29
N LYS A 26 1.97 -1.33 34.07
CA LYS A 26 0.52 -1.39 34.29
C LYS A 26 -0.18 -2.32 33.28
N GLU A 27 0.15 -2.18 32.00
CA GLU A 27 -0.39 -3.05 30.93
C GLU A 27 0.04 -4.50 31.13
N VAL A 28 1.31 -4.73 31.49
CA VAL A 28 1.81 -6.08 31.81
C VAL A 28 1.10 -6.67 33.03
N ALA A 29 0.81 -5.86 34.05
CA ALA A 29 0.07 -6.33 35.23
C ALA A 29 -1.36 -6.74 34.86
N SER A 30 -2.07 -5.93 34.07
CA SER A 30 -3.42 -6.22 33.60
C SER A 30 -3.50 -7.50 32.76
N LEU A 31 -2.57 -7.70 31.81
CA LEU A 31 -2.50 -8.94 31.02
C LEU A 31 -2.24 -10.20 31.86
N ARG A 32 -1.72 -10.03 33.08
CA ARG A 32 -1.38 -11.12 33.97
C ARG A 32 -2.42 -11.35 35.05
N GLU A 33 -3.52 -10.58 35.15
CA GLU A 33 -4.47 -10.72 36.27
C GLU A 33 -4.98 -12.16 36.42
N ASP A 34 -5.48 -12.74 35.32
CA ASP A 34 -6.11 -14.08 35.31
C ASP A 34 -5.15 -15.26 35.11
N ILE A 35 -3.84 -15.00 35.04
CA ILE A 35 -2.85 -16.05 34.82
C ILE A 35 -2.50 -16.74 36.17
N PRO A 36 -2.40 -18.06 36.27
CA PRO A 36 -1.92 -18.74 37.48
C PRO A 36 -0.51 -18.30 37.90
N ALA A 37 -0.25 -18.19 39.21
CA ALA A 37 1.01 -17.64 39.75
C ALA A 37 2.26 -18.47 39.37
N ASP A 38 2.09 -19.78 39.24
CA ASP A 38 3.08 -20.73 38.76
C ASP A 38 3.43 -20.53 37.28
N ILE A 39 2.54 -19.96 36.47
CA ILE A 39 2.81 -19.55 35.08
C ILE A 39 3.40 -18.13 35.04
N LYS A 40 2.89 -17.18 35.84
CA LYS A 40 3.36 -15.77 35.85
C LYS A 40 4.87 -15.65 36.05
N LYS A 41 5.47 -16.53 36.86
CA LYS A 41 6.92 -16.53 37.15
C LYS A 41 7.81 -16.82 35.93
N HIS A 42 7.25 -17.46 34.90
CA HIS A 42 7.95 -17.76 33.65
C HIS A 42 7.73 -16.69 32.56
N LEU A 43 6.77 -15.78 32.75
CA LEU A 43 6.48 -14.73 31.77
C LEU A 43 7.45 -13.55 31.91
N GLN A 44 8.19 -13.26 30.85
CA GLN A 44 9.07 -12.10 30.76
C GLN A 44 8.38 -10.93 30.05
N ARG A 45 8.83 -9.70 30.32
CA ARG A 45 8.39 -8.51 29.57
C ARG A 45 9.22 -8.43 28.30
N GLY A 46 8.59 -8.68 27.15
CA GLY A 46 9.21 -8.48 25.85
C GLY A 46 9.25 -7.00 25.44
N SER A 47 10.23 -6.66 24.60
CA SER A 47 10.19 -5.46 23.78
C SER A 47 10.19 -5.85 22.31
N LEU A 48 9.45 -5.09 21.50
CA LEU A 48 9.39 -5.28 20.06
C LEU A 48 10.13 -4.12 19.39
N PRO A 49 11.00 -4.40 18.41
CA PRO A 49 11.64 -3.36 17.64
C PRO A 49 10.70 -2.77 16.58
N PHE A 50 10.86 -1.45 16.39
CA PHE A 50 10.13 -0.63 15.45
C PHE A 50 11.10 0.28 14.70
N ILE A 51 10.75 0.64 13.47
CA ILE A 51 11.38 1.72 12.72
C ILE A 51 10.33 2.81 12.52
N LYS A 52 10.64 4.03 12.97
CA LYS A 52 9.84 5.22 12.74
C LYS A 52 10.45 6.04 11.62
N ILE A 53 9.62 6.44 10.67
CA ILE A 53 9.94 7.51 9.72
C ILE A 53 9.06 8.70 10.06
N ALA A 54 9.65 9.88 10.21
CA ALA A 54 8.92 11.11 10.52
C ALA A 54 9.45 12.28 9.71
N ASN A 55 8.62 13.26 9.40
CA ASN A 55 9.12 14.50 8.80
C ASN A 55 9.99 15.26 9.82
N ILE A 56 10.91 16.11 9.34
CA ILE A 56 11.83 16.84 10.24
C ILE A 56 11.09 17.72 11.25
N ALA A 57 9.91 18.24 10.88
CA ALA A 57 9.07 19.03 11.77
C ALA A 57 8.38 18.21 12.88
N GLY A 58 8.36 16.87 12.77
CA GLY A 58 7.72 15.97 13.73
C GLY A 58 6.19 16.01 13.74
N THR A 59 5.55 16.65 12.76
CA THR A 59 4.10 16.74 12.63
C THR A 59 3.47 15.50 11.99
N TRP A 60 4.28 14.66 11.35
CA TRP A 60 3.87 13.42 10.72
C TRP A 60 4.88 12.31 10.98
N GLY A 61 4.40 11.09 11.16
CA GLY A 61 5.27 9.92 11.16
C GLY A 61 4.50 8.60 11.13
N ILE A 62 5.17 7.58 10.59
CA ILE A 62 4.68 6.21 10.52
C ILE A 62 5.69 5.31 11.21
N GLU A 63 5.19 4.25 11.83
CA GLU A 63 5.99 3.25 12.51
C GLU A 63 5.73 1.86 11.92
N TYR A 64 6.81 1.13 11.66
CA TYR A 64 6.78 -0.25 11.17
C TYR A 64 7.30 -1.18 12.25
N SER A 65 6.53 -2.20 12.60
CA SER A 65 6.95 -3.26 13.51
C SER A 65 7.77 -4.32 12.78
N ILE A 66 8.65 -4.98 13.53
CA ILE A 66 9.28 -6.21 13.08
C ILE A 66 8.25 -7.25 12.64
N GLY A 67 8.57 -7.98 11.56
CA GLY A 67 7.69 -8.94 10.91
C GLY A 67 6.95 -8.37 9.70
N THR A 68 6.92 -7.05 9.51
CA THR A 68 6.45 -6.44 8.26
C THR A 68 7.56 -6.44 7.20
N SER A 69 7.21 -6.63 5.93
CA SER A 69 8.18 -6.55 4.83
C SER A 69 8.85 -5.17 4.77
N MET A 70 8.12 -4.12 5.13
CA MET A 70 8.64 -2.76 5.17
C MET A 70 9.70 -2.58 6.26
N TYR A 71 9.50 -3.15 7.44
CA TYR A 71 10.53 -3.13 8.47
C TYR A 71 11.81 -3.80 7.98
N ALA A 72 11.71 -4.97 7.35
CA ALA A 72 12.88 -5.69 6.84
C ALA A 72 13.64 -4.86 5.80
N ALA A 73 12.94 -4.30 4.82
CA ALA A 73 13.53 -3.45 3.78
C ALA A 73 14.23 -2.21 4.37
N LEU A 74 13.61 -1.54 5.35
CA LEU A 74 14.21 -0.39 6.02
C LEU A 74 15.42 -0.79 6.88
N ASP A 75 15.38 -1.95 7.53
CA ASP A 75 16.47 -2.42 8.38
C ASP A 75 17.72 -2.84 7.58
N GLU A 76 17.56 -3.11 6.28
CA GLU A 76 18.64 -3.35 5.33
C GLU A 76 19.37 -2.08 4.89
N CYS A 77 18.76 -0.90 5.04
CA CYS A 77 19.40 0.37 4.72
C CYS A 77 20.50 0.68 5.75
N VAL A 78 21.77 0.68 5.32
CA VAL A 78 22.91 0.82 6.22
C VAL A 78 23.39 2.28 6.25
N PRO A 79 23.26 2.99 7.38
CA PRO A 79 23.80 4.33 7.50
C PRO A 79 25.31 4.30 7.75
N VAL A 80 25.99 5.37 7.34
CA VAL A 80 27.41 5.63 7.57
C VAL A 80 27.55 6.66 8.69
N ALA A 81 28.51 6.46 9.59
CA ALA A 81 28.85 7.44 10.61
C ALA A 81 29.62 8.61 9.99
N VAL A 82 29.13 9.83 10.18
CA VAL A 82 29.75 11.08 9.71
C VAL A 82 29.97 11.96 10.93
N GLY A 83 31.21 11.95 11.46
CA GLY A 83 31.53 12.66 12.69
C GLY A 83 30.69 12.17 13.88
N ASP A 84 29.77 13.01 14.35
CA ASP A 84 28.91 12.78 15.51
C ASP A 84 27.49 12.29 15.17
N HIS A 85 27.18 12.14 13.88
CA HIS A 85 25.85 11.73 13.41
C HIS A 85 25.94 10.60 12.38
N TYR A 86 24.76 10.15 11.92
CA TYR A 86 24.62 9.11 10.92
C TYR A 86 23.87 9.68 9.71
N GLU A 87 24.33 9.28 8.52
CA GLU A 87 23.71 9.60 7.24
C GLU A 87 23.50 8.33 6.42
N PHE A 88 22.51 8.32 5.54
CA PHE A 88 22.40 7.25 4.55
C PHE A 88 23.37 7.45 3.39
N SER A 89 23.74 6.35 2.73
CA SER A 89 24.33 6.44 1.39
C SER A 89 23.38 7.21 0.46
N LYS A 90 23.90 7.80 -0.63
CA LYS A 90 23.08 8.56 -1.56
C LYS A 90 21.91 7.74 -2.10
N ASP A 91 22.12 6.46 -2.39
CA ASP A 91 21.10 5.60 -2.97
C ASP A 91 20.04 5.18 -1.94
N ASP A 92 20.46 4.70 -0.75
CA ASP A 92 19.53 4.37 0.34
C ASP A 92 18.74 5.60 0.80
N GLY A 93 19.43 6.73 0.91
CA GLY A 93 18.84 8.02 1.28
C GLY A 93 17.76 8.43 0.28
N ASN A 94 18.02 8.31 -1.02
CA ASN A 94 17.04 8.62 -2.07
C ASN A 94 15.84 7.66 -2.05
N ILE A 95 16.07 6.37 -1.81
CA ILE A 95 14.98 5.37 -1.73
C ILE A 95 14.07 5.68 -0.54
N ILE A 96 14.65 5.90 0.64
CA ILE A 96 13.89 6.24 1.84
C ILE A 96 13.15 7.56 1.65
N GLU A 97 13.81 8.57 1.07
CA GLU A 97 13.23 9.87 0.80
C GLU A 97 12.01 9.76 -0.12
N ALA A 98 12.15 9.06 -1.25
CA ALA A 98 11.06 8.87 -2.21
C ALA A 98 9.89 8.11 -1.57
N PHE A 99 10.17 7.02 -0.87
CA PHE A 99 9.16 6.23 -0.18
C PHE A 99 8.42 7.05 0.89
N ALA A 100 9.17 7.73 1.77
CA ALA A 100 8.61 8.55 2.84
C ALA A 100 7.76 9.69 2.29
N GLN A 101 8.21 10.31 1.19
CA GLN A 101 7.47 11.37 0.52
C GLN A 101 6.13 10.89 -0.05
N LEU A 102 6.10 9.70 -0.67
CA LEU A 102 4.86 9.11 -1.17
C LEU A 102 3.88 8.84 -0.03
N MET A 103 4.36 8.19 1.04
CA MET A 103 3.54 7.91 2.23
C MET A 103 3.03 9.20 2.89
N TYR A 104 3.89 10.22 3.01
CA TYR A 104 3.52 11.52 3.56
C TYR A 104 2.41 12.17 2.74
N ALA A 105 2.57 12.24 1.42
CA ALA A 105 1.57 12.82 0.53
C ALA A 105 0.24 12.06 0.61
N ASP A 106 0.28 10.73 0.50
CA ASP A 106 -0.91 9.89 0.50
C ASP A 106 -1.70 9.90 1.82
N THR A 107 -1.03 10.15 2.94
CA THR A 107 -1.67 10.19 4.26
C THR A 107 -1.98 11.60 4.75
N SER A 108 -1.43 12.64 4.10
CA SER A 108 -1.63 14.04 4.50
C SER A 108 -2.52 14.82 3.53
N LEU A 109 -2.70 14.35 2.29
CA LEU A 109 -3.49 15.02 1.26
C LEU A 109 -4.73 14.23 0.76
N PRO A 110 -5.39 13.34 1.54
CA PRO A 110 -6.50 12.55 1.03
C PRO A 110 -7.75 13.38 0.67
N GLY A 111 -7.88 14.59 1.23
CA GLY A 111 -8.97 15.52 0.93
C GLY A 111 -8.68 16.48 -0.22
N ASP A 112 -7.46 16.47 -0.76
CA ASP A 112 -7.07 17.35 -1.86
C ASP A 112 -7.55 16.77 -3.20
N ALA A 113 -8.46 17.48 -3.84
CA ALA A 113 -9.09 17.03 -5.08
C ALA A 113 -8.11 17.00 -6.26
N GLU A 114 -7.17 17.96 -6.32
CA GLU A 114 -6.18 18.04 -7.39
C GLU A 114 -5.15 16.91 -7.26
N TYR A 115 -4.68 16.67 -6.04
CA TYR A 115 -3.79 15.55 -5.72
C TYR A 115 -4.44 14.21 -6.10
N THR A 116 -5.68 14.01 -5.68
CA THR A 116 -6.44 12.78 -5.95
C THR A 116 -6.64 12.58 -7.45
N ALA A 117 -7.09 13.61 -8.17
CA ALA A 117 -7.28 13.56 -9.61
C ALA A 117 -5.95 13.28 -10.35
N GLY A 118 -4.86 13.92 -9.93
CA GLY A 118 -3.52 13.68 -10.48
C GLY A 118 -3.05 12.23 -10.28
N LYS A 119 -3.26 11.66 -9.10
CA LYS A 119 -2.89 10.26 -8.81
C LYS A 119 -3.72 9.26 -9.63
N LEU A 120 -5.02 9.50 -9.78
CA LEU A 120 -5.89 8.68 -10.62
C LEU A 120 -5.46 8.72 -12.09
N LYS A 121 -5.14 9.91 -12.61
CA LYS A 121 -4.61 10.09 -13.96
C LYS A 121 -3.32 9.29 -14.17
N LEU A 122 -2.37 9.38 -13.24
CA LEU A 122 -1.10 8.62 -13.32
C LEU A 122 -1.33 7.10 -13.35
N ARG A 123 -2.30 6.60 -12.57
CA ARG A 123 -2.70 5.19 -12.58
C ARG A 123 -3.28 4.80 -13.94
N ASP A 124 -4.21 5.58 -14.47
CA ASP A 124 -4.91 5.27 -15.72
C ASP A 124 -3.94 5.29 -16.91
N GLU A 125 -3.02 6.26 -16.95
CA GLU A 125 -1.93 6.32 -17.93
C GLU A 125 -1.01 5.10 -17.84
N TYR A 126 -0.67 4.64 -16.63
CA TYR A 126 0.12 3.43 -16.45
C TYR A 126 -0.60 2.19 -16.99
N ILE A 127 -1.89 2.03 -16.67
CA ILE A 127 -2.71 0.91 -17.16
C ILE A 127 -2.79 0.92 -18.68
N ALA A 128 -3.01 2.09 -19.29
CA ALA A 128 -3.05 2.24 -20.73
C ALA A 128 -1.73 1.85 -21.41
N ARG A 129 -0.58 2.28 -20.86
CA ARG A 129 0.74 1.89 -21.37
C ARG A 129 0.99 0.39 -21.26
N GLU A 130 0.63 -0.22 -20.13
CA GLU A 130 0.78 -1.67 -19.94
C GLU A 130 -0.14 -2.48 -20.84
N ALA A 131 -1.37 -2.02 -21.06
CA ALA A 131 -2.29 -2.63 -22.01
C ALA A 131 -1.74 -2.56 -23.44
N ALA A 132 -1.27 -1.39 -23.88
CA ALA A 132 -0.66 -1.23 -25.20
C ALA A 132 0.57 -2.14 -25.39
N ARG A 133 1.42 -2.25 -24.36
CA ARG A 133 2.59 -3.14 -24.37
C ARG A 133 2.19 -4.61 -24.52
N ARG A 134 1.14 -5.05 -23.81
CA ARG A 134 0.63 -6.43 -23.89
C ARG A 134 -0.02 -6.72 -25.24
N ASN A 135 -0.80 -5.78 -25.76
CA ASN A 135 -1.43 -5.93 -27.07
C ASN A 135 -0.36 -6.01 -28.17
N ALA A 136 0.63 -5.10 -28.17
CA ALA A 136 1.73 -5.15 -29.12
C ALA A 136 2.50 -6.48 -29.08
N ALA A 137 2.71 -7.06 -27.90
CA ALA A 137 3.33 -8.37 -27.75
C ALA A 137 2.41 -9.53 -28.21
N ALA A 138 1.11 -9.41 -28.03
CA ALA A 138 0.14 -10.40 -28.51
C ALA A 138 -0.06 -10.32 -30.04
N ASP A 139 0.16 -9.15 -30.62
CA ASP A 139 0.02 -8.85 -32.04
C ASP A 139 1.30 -9.13 -32.83
N GLU A 140 2.43 -9.35 -32.13
CA GLU A 140 3.72 -9.65 -32.73
C GLU A 140 3.66 -10.97 -33.52
N GLY A 141 3.91 -10.89 -34.82
CA GLY A 141 3.86 -12.04 -35.74
C GLY A 141 2.48 -12.35 -36.33
N LYS A 142 1.43 -11.59 -35.99
CA LYS A 142 0.12 -11.67 -36.65
C LYS A 142 0.10 -10.88 -37.96
N THR A 143 -0.69 -11.35 -38.92
CA THR A 143 -0.96 -10.58 -40.15
C THR A 143 -2.05 -9.54 -39.92
N GLU A 144 -2.10 -8.51 -40.76
CA GLU A 144 -3.10 -7.45 -40.69
C GLU A 144 -4.55 -7.99 -40.78
N GLU A 145 -4.76 -9.08 -41.51
CA GLU A 145 -6.06 -9.75 -41.63
C GLU A 145 -6.47 -10.47 -40.34
N GLN A 146 -5.51 -11.10 -39.64
CA GLN A 146 -5.76 -11.73 -38.33
C GLN A 146 -6.11 -10.68 -37.27
N LEU A 147 -5.38 -9.55 -37.26
CA LEU A 147 -5.65 -8.43 -36.36
C LEU A 147 -7.04 -7.83 -36.61
N ARG A 148 -7.43 -7.66 -37.87
CA ARG A 148 -8.76 -7.12 -38.21
C ARG A 148 -9.87 -8.06 -37.75
N LYS A 149 -9.71 -9.37 -37.95
CA LYS A 149 -10.71 -10.37 -37.52
C LYS A 149 -10.86 -10.41 -36.00
N GLU A 150 -9.75 -10.40 -35.26
CA GLU A 150 -9.80 -10.35 -33.79
C GLU A 150 -10.41 -9.04 -33.28
N SER A 151 -10.16 -7.92 -33.95
CA SER A 151 -10.81 -6.64 -33.64
C SER A 151 -12.32 -6.69 -33.89
N ASP A 152 -12.77 -7.27 -35.00
CA ASP A 152 -14.19 -7.41 -35.33
C ASP A 152 -14.90 -8.35 -34.32
N GLU A 153 -14.25 -9.45 -33.92
CA GLU A 153 -14.75 -10.37 -32.89
C GLU A 153 -14.85 -9.68 -31.52
N ALA A 154 -13.84 -8.90 -31.11
CA ALA A 154 -13.87 -8.16 -29.86
C ALA A 154 -14.99 -7.10 -29.83
N VAL A 155 -15.25 -6.40 -30.94
CA VAL A 155 -16.38 -5.45 -31.04
C VAL A 155 -17.71 -6.19 -30.91
N GLN A 156 -17.86 -7.35 -31.55
CA GLN A 156 -19.08 -8.13 -31.46
C GLN A 156 -19.33 -8.63 -30.02
N GLU A 157 -18.30 -9.06 -29.31
CA GLU A 157 -18.39 -9.49 -27.91
C GLU A 157 -18.89 -8.36 -27.00
N VAL A 158 -18.42 -7.12 -27.20
CA VAL A 158 -18.91 -5.94 -26.44
C VAL A 158 -20.39 -5.70 -26.72
N ILE A 159 -20.81 -5.74 -27.98
CA ILE A 159 -22.21 -5.55 -28.38
C ILE A 159 -23.09 -6.64 -27.72
N ASP A 160 -22.64 -7.89 -27.75
CA ASP A 160 -23.41 -9.00 -27.20
C ASP A 160 -23.50 -8.93 -25.66
N ARG A 161 -22.44 -8.49 -25.00
CA ARG A 161 -22.44 -8.23 -23.55
C ARG A 161 -23.41 -7.11 -23.18
N ASP A 162 -23.40 -6.01 -23.93
CA ASP A 162 -24.26 -4.86 -23.64
C ASP A 162 -25.74 -5.23 -23.87
N LYS A 163 -26.06 -5.98 -24.93
CA LYS A 163 -27.41 -6.56 -25.14
C LYS A 163 -27.82 -7.51 -24.02
N HIS A 164 -26.89 -8.34 -23.53
CA HIS A 164 -27.16 -9.26 -22.42
C HIS A 164 -27.47 -8.48 -21.14
N ALA A 165 -26.73 -7.40 -20.85
CA ALA A 165 -26.99 -6.52 -19.72
C ALA A 165 -28.37 -5.84 -19.82
N GLU A 166 -28.74 -5.33 -21.00
CA GLU A 166 -30.07 -4.76 -21.25
C GLU A 166 -31.19 -5.79 -21.03
N THR A 167 -31.02 -7.01 -21.55
CA THR A 167 -32.00 -8.09 -21.39
C THR A 167 -32.23 -8.43 -19.90
N ILE A 168 -31.16 -8.49 -19.10
CA ILE A 168 -31.26 -8.74 -17.66
C ILE A 168 -32.03 -7.60 -16.96
N LEU A 169 -31.78 -6.35 -17.35
CA LEU A 169 -32.48 -5.18 -16.79
C LEU A 169 -33.98 -5.21 -17.14
N GLU A 170 -34.32 -5.53 -18.39
CA GLU A 170 -35.71 -5.67 -18.84
C GLU A 170 -36.44 -6.79 -18.09
N MET A 171 -35.81 -7.93 -17.91
CA MET A 171 -36.35 -9.04 -17.11
C MET A 171 -36.58 -8.62 -15.65
N ALA A 172 -35.63 -7.89 -15.05
CA ALA A 172 -35.79 -7.38 -13.69
C ALA A 172 -36.95 -6.38 -13.56
N GLU A 173 -37.19 -5.54 -14.57
CA GLU A 173 -38.35 -4.65 -14.60
C GLU A 173 -39.67 -5.39 -14.80
N GLN A 174 -39.71 -6.42 -15.64
CA GLN A 174 -40.89 -7.27 -15.81
C GLN A 174 -41.25 -7.99 -14.51
N ILE A 175 -40.27 -8.58 -13.81
CA ILE A 175 -40.49 -9.22 -12.50
C ILE A 175 -41.07 -8.22 -11.49
N LYS A 176 -40.60 -6.98 -11.45
CA LYS A 176 -41.18 -5.92 -10.59
C LYS A 176 -42.62 -5.57 -10.97
N LYS A 177 -42.96 -5.56 -12.26
CA LYS A 177 -44.32 -5.27 -12.76
C LYS A 177 -45.28 -6.43 -12.53
N GLU A 178 -44.81 -7.67 -12.61
CA GLU A 178 -45.62 -8.88 -12.40
C GLU A 178 -45.80 -9.20 -10.91
N GLY A 179 -44.75 -9.03 -10.09
CA GLY A 179 -44.83 -9.19 -8.63
C GLY A 179 -45.71 -8.14 -7.91
N GLY A 180 -46.11 -7.07 -8.60
CA GLY A 180 -47.05 -6.06 -8.09
C GLY A 180 -48.53 -6.35 -8.40
N LYS A 181 -48.85 -7.46 -9.08
CA LYS A 181 -50.24 -7.81 -9.47
C LYS A 181 -50.89 -8.90 -8.61
N ASP A 182 -50.17 -9.47 -7.63
CA ASP A 182 -50.68 -10.58 -6.79
C ASP A 182 -51.08 -10.17 -5.36
N GLU A 183 -51.37 -8.89 -5.11
CA GLU A 183 -52.02 -8.44 -3.87
C GLU A 183 -53.26 -7.58 -4.16
N ARG A 184 -54.39 -8.24 -4.49
CA ARG A 184 -55.75 -7.74 -4.21
C ARG A 184 -56.72 -8.89 -3.96
#